data_AF-A0AAV9BZL1-F1
#
_entry.id   AF-A0AAV9BZL1-F1
#
_cell.length_a   1.000
_cell.length_b   1.000
_cell.length_c   1.000
_cell.angle_alpha   90.00
_cell.angle_beta   90.00
_cell.angle_gamma   90.00
#
_symmetry.space_group_name_H-M   'P 1'
#
loop_
_entity.id
_entity.type
_entity.pdbx_description
1 polymer ?
#
loop_
_entity_poly.entity_id
_entity_poly.type
_entity_poly.pdbx_seq_one_letter_code
_entity_poly.pdbx_strand_id
1 'polypeptide(L)'
;METISSRDILSSILDRLPPPDLARASCVSRLWRSIASDPDVLTRSLLRPYPWRLRRLVGSPSSGSSWRRLVGLERFAISHRIVRGDTVPGLAVRYDVQVMDIKRLNNMMSDHGIHSRDRLLIPVTNPEILHDTTCYIELDAHAKREVAVLYLDGSSPGKSVTSADNRAGTWRGQGRRVLESVKRSMHVDDGTAEYYLSIGNGDPRAAFSEFAEDLRWEQQAGARLTG
;
A
#
# COMPACT_ATOMS: atom_id res chain seq x y z
N MET A 1 39.86 -28.57 11.13
CA MET A 1 39.78 -27.11 11.27
C MET A 1 39.11 -26.58 10.01
N GLU A 2 37.84 -26.19 10.09
CA GLU A 2 37.14 -25.58 8.95
C GLU A 2 37.73 -24.19 8.70
N THR A 3 38.29 -23.98 7.52
CA THR A 3 38.81 -22.67 7.10
C THR A 3 37.63 -21.77 6.78
N ILE A 4 37.37 -20.77 7.61
CA ILE A 4 36.33 -19.77 7.36
C ILE A 4 36.69 -19.04 6.05
N SER A 5 35.80 -19.09 5.06
CA SER A 5 36.02 -18.42 3.78
C SER A 5 35.88 -16.91 3.93
N SER A 6 36.61 -16.13 3.13
CA SER A 6 36.42 -14.66 3.06
C SER A 6 34.97 -14.27 2.78
N ARG A 7 34.22 -15.14 2.08
CA ARG A 7 32.77 -14.97 1.83
C ARG A 7 31.94 -15.05 3.11
N ASP A 8 32.28 -15.96 4.01
CA ASP A 8 31.54 -16.20 5.26
C ASP A 8 31.76 -15.04 6.24
N ILE A 9 33.01 -14.56 6.31
CA ILE A 9 33.35 -13.35 7.08
C ILE A 9 32.57 -12.16 6.55
N LEU A 10 32.56 -11.95 5.23
CA LEU A 10 31.84 -10.84 4.62
C LEU A 10 30.34 -10.92 4.90
N SER A 11 29.75 -12.10 4.78
CA SER A 11 28.33 -12.32 5.05
C SER A 11 27.99 -12.00 6.50
N SER A 12 28.83 -12.42 7.45
CA SER A 12 28.66 -12.10 8.87
C SER A 12 28.77 -10.61 9.20
N ILE A 13 29.62 -9.87 8.47
CA ILE A 13 29.76 -8.42 8.62
C ILE A 13 28.53 -7.71 8.03
N LEU A 14 28.18 -8.01 6.78
CA LEU A 14 27.07 -7.35 6.09
C LEU A 14 25.73 -7.63 6.77
N ASP A 15 25.55 -8.82 7.35
CA ASP A 15 24.34 -9.16 8.10
C ASP A 15 24.08 -8.25 9.32
N ARG A 16 25.09 -7.53 9.79
CA ARG A 16 24.97 -6.58 10.92
C ARG A 16 24.67 -5.16 10.49
N LEU A 17 24.71 -4.87 9.19
CA LEU A 17 24.53 -3.52 8.67
C LEU A 17 23.05 -3.17 8.51
N PRO A 18 22.68 -1.90 8.77
CA PRO A 18 21.34 -1.42 8.50
C PRO A 18 21.11 -1.28 6.98
N PRO A 19 19.84 -1.21 6.55
CA PRO A 19 19.41 -0.97 5.17
C PRO A 19 20.24 0.02 4.32
N PRO A 20 20.49 1.27 4.76
CA PRO A 20 21.26 2.23 3.95
C PRO A 20 22.72 1.80 3.76
N ASP A 21 23.32 1.13 4.73
CA ASP A 21 24.71 0.71 4.67
C ASP A 21 24.88 -0.55 3.81
N LEU A 22 23.90 -1.44 3.81
CA LEU A 22 23.82 -2.55 2.85
C LEU A 22 23.74 -2.04 1.41
N ALA A 23 22.97 -0.98 1.16
CA ALA A 23 22.91 -0.36 -0.15
C ALA A 23 24.28 0.20 -0.58
N ARG A 24 25.00 0.88 0.32
CA ARG A 24 26.37 1.39 0.08
C ARG A 24 27.36 0.24 -0.15
N ALA A 25 27.29 -0.81 0.68
CA ALA A 25 28.10 -2.01 0.57
C ALA A 25 27.95 -2.68 -0.82
N SER A 26 26.73 -2.68 -1.38
CA SER A 26 26.46 -3.26 -2.71
C SER A 26 27.20 -2.59 -3.88
N CYS A 27 27.81 -1.43 -3.65
CA CYS A 27 28.58 -0.67 -4.64
C CYS A 27 30.08 -1.01 -4.64
N VAL A 28 30.60 -1.70 -3.63
CA VAL A 28 32.05 -1.93 -3.46
C VAL A 28 32.61 -2.93 -4.48
N SER A 29 31.93 -4.06 -4.67
CA SER A 29 32.35 -5.10 -5.61
C SER A 29 31.19 -6.03 -6.00
N ARG A 30 31.40 -6.90 -7.00
CA ARG A 30 30.40 -7.91 -7.38
C ARG A 30 30.09 -8.89 -6.24
N LEU A 31 31.10 -9.27 -5.45
CA LEU A 31 30.93 -10.15 -4.30
C LEU A 31 30.07 -9.47 -3.22
N TRP A 32 30.39 -8.22 -2.88
CA TRP A 32 29.61 -7.45 -1.91
C TRP A 32 28.19 -7.22 -2.38
N ARG A 33 28.00 -6.90 -3.67
CA ARG A 33 26.66 -6.77 -4.27
C ARG A 33 25.86 -8.06 -4.15
N SER A 34 26.48 -9.21 -4.45
CA SER A 34 25.82 -10.51 -4.37
C SER A 34 25.33 -10.82 -2.96
N ILE A 35 26.08 -10.45 -1.93
CA ILE A 35 25.75 -10.75 -0.53
C ILE A 35 24.81 -9.68 0.04
N ALA A 36 25.05 -8.40 -0.23
CA ALA A 36 24.20 -7.31 0.25
C ALA A 36 22.82 -7.28 -0.44
N SER A 37 22.68 -7.87 -1.63
CA SER A 37 21.39 -7.99 -2.32
C SER A 37 20.69 -9.32 -2.03
N ASP A 38 21.25 -10.15 -1.15
CA ASP A 38 20.66 -11.43 -0.76
C ASP A 38 19.35 -11.18 0.03
N PRO A 39 18.22 -11.78 -0.39
CA PRO A 39 16.95 -11.70 0.31
C PRO A 39 17.03 -12.00 1.82
N ASP A 40 17.85 -12.95 2.23
CA ASP A 40 17.96 -13.37 3.63
C ASP A 40 18.70 -12.31 4.45
N VAL A 41 19.76 -11.72 3.90
CA VAL A 41 20.51 -10.64 4.54
C VAL A 41 19.60 -9.41 4.70
N LEU A 42 18.83 -9.07 3.68
CA LEU A 42 17.90 -7.94 3.72
C LEU A 42 16.75 -8.21 4.71
N THR A 43 16.20 -9.42 4.73
CA THR A 43 15.17 -9.82 5.71
C THR A 43 15.70 -9.69 7.14
N ARG A 44 16.89 -10.23 7.43
CA ARG A 44 17.51 -10.15 8.75
C ARG A 44 17.79 -8.71 9.17
N SER A 45 18.23 -7.86 8.23
CA SER A 45 18.44 -6.42 8.47
C SER A 45 17.15 -5.71 8.92
N LEU A 46 15.99 -6.08 8.37
CA LEU A 46 14.69 -5.52 8.77
C LEU A 46 14.19 -6.02 10.14
N LEU A 47 14.59 -7.23 10.55
CA LEU A 47 14.24 -7.82 11.86
C LEU A 47 15.12 -7.27 13.01
N ARG A 48 16.23 -6.59 12.70
CA ARG A 48 17.16 -6.08 13.72
C ARG A 48 16.59 -4.89 14.50
N PRO A 49 17.06 -4.66 15.75
CA PRO A 49 16.57 -3.62 16.65
C PRO A 49 16.59 -2.19 16.09
N TYR A 50 17.42 -1.92 15.08
CA TYR A 50 17.50 -0.65 14.41
C TYR A 50 17.65 -0.88 12.90
N PRO A 51 16.98 -0.12 12.03
CA PRO A 51 16.04 0.98 12.34
C PRO A 51 14.58 0.54 12.49
N TRP A 52 14.27 -0.75 12.35
CA TRP A 52 12.89 -1.22 12.10
C TRP A 52 12.32 -2.18 13.13
N ARG A 53 13.16 -3.06 13.70
CA ARG A 53 12.78 -4.04 14.72
C ARG A 53 11.48 -4.79 14.40
N LEU A 54 11.33 -5.26 13.17
CA LEU A 54 10.19 -6.10 12.82
C LEU A 54 10.24 -7.41 13.60
N ARG A 55 9.11 -7.87 14.13
CA ARG A 55 9.02 -9.22 14.72
C ARG A 55 9.10 -10.29 13.66
N ARG A 56 8.45 -10.07 12.51
CA ARG A 56 8.41 -11.02 11.41
C ARG A 56 8.05 -10.31 10.11
N LEU A 57 8.71 -10.69 9.02
CA LEU A 57 8.32 -10.34 7.65
C LEU A 57 7.84 -11.62 6.97
N VAL A 58 6.62 -11.61 6.44
CA VAL A 58 6.00 -12.78 5.79
C VAL A 58 5.88 -12.53 4.30
N GLY A 59 6.28 -13.53 3.51
CA GLY A 59 6.29 -13.46 2.05
C GLY A 59 7.65 -13.07 1.49
N SER A 60 7.75 -13.05 0.17
CA SER A 60 8.95 -12.65 -0.54
C SER A 60 8.55 -11.81 -1.75
N PRO A 61 9.21 -10.67 -2.01
CA PRO A 61 9.01 -9.91 -3.22
C PRO A 61 9.33 -10.75 -4.47
N SER A 62 8.62 -10.49 -5.56
CA SER A 62 8.82 -11.18 -6.84
C SER A 62 10.19 -10.91 -7.49
N SER A 63 10.87 -9.82 -7.11
CA SER A 63 12.14 -9.40 -7.74
C SER A 63 13.17 -8.88 -6.72
N GLY A 64 14.46 -9.13 -6.99
CA GLY A 64 15.59 -8.51 -6.26
C GLY A 64 15.57 -6.98 -6.31
N SER A 65 14.99 -6.38 -7.36
CA SER A 65 14.79 -4.93 -7.43
C SER A 65 13.74 -4.42 -6.43
N SER A 66 12.74 -5.25 -6.11
CA SER A 66 11.72 -4.94 -5.11
C SER A 66 12.26 -5.01 -3.70
N TRP A 67 13.17 -5.95 -3.43
CA TRP A 67 13.89 -6.02 -2.16
C TRP A 67 14.58 -4.70 -1.84
N ARG A 68 15.34 -4.13 -2.78
CA ARG A 68 16.01 -2.84 -2.58
C ARG A 68 15.04 -1.70 -2.28
N ARG A 69 13.87 -1.69 -2.93
CA ARG A 69 12.86 -0.66 -2.69
C ARG A 69 12.12 -0.88 -1.36
N LEU A 70 11.90 -2.12 -0.93
CA LEU A 70 11.22 -2.47 0.34
C LEU A 70 12.03 -2.07 1.55
N VAL A 71 13.35 -2.15 1.41
CA VAL A 71 14.32 -1.85 2.47
C VAL A 71 14.38 -0.34 2.78
N GLY A 72 13.81 0.51 1.91
CA GLY A 72 13.50 1.91 2.22
C GLY A 72 12.09 2.09 2.79
N LEU A 73 11.91 3.09 3.67
CA LEU A 73 10.63 3.44 4.31
C LEU A 73 9.43 3.57 3.38
N GLU A 74 9.67 3.93 2.13
CA GLU A 74 8.67 4.25 1.12
C GLU A 74 7.71 3.10 0.76
N ARG A 75 7.95 1.88 1.26
CA ARG A 75 7.12 0.71 0.95
C ARG A 75 6.50 0.03 2.16
N PHE A 76 6.67 0.58 3.36
CA PHE A 76 5.90 0.15 4.52
C PHE A 76 4.58 0.91 4.55
N ALA A 77 3.48 0.17 4.69
CA ALA A 77 2.14 0.75 4.74
C ALA A 77 1.26 0.05 5.77
N ILE A 78 0.38 0.80 6.39
CA ILE A 78 -0.71 0.28 7.21
C ILE A 78 -1.90 -0.02 6.30
N SER A 79 -2.48 -1.21 6.43
CA SER A 79 -3.75 -1.56 5.80
C SER A 79 -4.89 -0.94 6.61
N HIS A 80 -5.59 0.03 6.03
CA HIS A 80 -6.80 0.60 6.62
C HIS A 80 -8.02 0.13 5.83
N ARG A 81 -8.94 -0.60 6.47
CA ARG A 81 -10.22 -0.99 5.87
C ARG A 81 -11.15 0.22 5.84
N ILE A 82 -11.72 0.51 4.68
CA ILE A 82 -12.57 1.69 4.49
C ILE A 82 -13.95 1.41 5.07
N VAL A 83 -14.43 2.33 5.90
CA VAL A 83 -15.76 2.34 6.50
C VAL A 83 -16.54 3.56 6.00
N ARG A 84 -17.88 3.49 6.03
CA ARG A 84 -18.74 4.63 5.67
C ARG A 84 -18.37 5.84 6.54
N GLY A 85 -18.12 6.97 5.87
CA GLY A 85 -17.68 8.22 6.50
C GLY A 85 -16.16 8.43 6.52
N ASP A 86 -15.35 7.43 6.16
CA ASP A 86 -13.92 7.65 5.96
C ASP A 86 -13.67 8.51 4.72
N THR A 87 -12.79 9.49 4.88
CA THR A 87 -12.33 10.37 3.81
C THR A 87 -10.81 10.40 3.80
N VAL A 88 -10.18 10.62 2.64
CA VAL A 88 -8.71 10.69 2.55
C VAL A 88 -8.12 11.75 3.50
N PRO A 89 -8.68 12.97 3.61
CA PRO A 89 -8.22 13.97 4.59
C PRO A 89 -8.44 13.54 6.04
N GLY A 90 -9.59 12.93 6.37
CA GLY A 90 -9.85 12.43 7.73
C GLY A 90 -8.86 11.35 8.15
N LEU A 91 -8.53 10.43 7.24
CA LEU A 91 -7.51 9.41 7.47
C LEU A 91 -6.10 10.01 7.58
N ALA A 92 -5.78 11.01 6.76
CA ALA A 92 -4.50 11.72 6.84
C ALA A 92 -4.26 12.31 8.23
N VAL A 93 -5.26 13.00 8.78
CA VAL A 93 -5.21 13.55 10.15
C VAL A 93 -5.13 12.43 11.19
N ARG A 94 -5.93 11.37 11.05
CA ARG A 94 -5.97 10.25 12.00
C ARG A 94 -4.62 9.53 12.15
N TYR A 95 -3.90 9.39 11.03
CA TYR A 95 -2.64 8.66 10.98
C TYR A 95 -1.40 9.56 10.99
N ASP A 96 -1.58 10.88 11.10
CA ASP A 96 -0.51 11.88 11.04
C ASP A 96 0.37 11.75 9.77
N VAL A 97 -0.29 11.72 8.61
CA VAL A 97 0.36 11.63 7.30
C VAL A 97 -0.20 12.70 6.35
N GLN A 98 0.53 13.00 5.28
CA GLN A 98 0.02 13.92 4.26
C GLN A 98 -0.98 13.22 3.33
N VAL A 99 -2.07 13.90 3.01
CA VAL A 99 -3.07 13.46 2.01
C VAL A 99 -2.40 13.08 0.69
N MET A 100 -1.39 13.84 0.27
CA MET A 100 -0.66 13.61 -0.97
C MET A 100 0.13 12.29 -0.96
N ASP A 101 0.67 11.89 0.18
CA ASP A 101 1.44 10.65 0.31
C ASP A 101 0.53 9.43 0.30
N ILE A 102 -0.65 9.52 0.95
CA ILE A 102 -1.70 8.53 0.83
C ILE A 102 -2.08 8.35 -0.65
N LYS A 103 -2.39 9.45 -1.36
CA LYS A 103 -2.78 9.41 -2.77
C LYS A 103 -1.70 8.78 -3.65
N ARG A 104 -0.44 9.19 -3.48
CA ARG A 104 0.72 8.67 -4.23
C ARG A 104 0.96 7.19 -3.99
N LEU A 105 0.83 6.74 -2.74
CA LEU A 105 1.00 5.33 -2.38
C LEU A 105 -0.09 4.47 -3.03
N ASN A 106 -1.32 4.97 -3.06
CA ASN A 106 -2.49 4.25 -3.56
C ASN A 106 -2.75 4.44 -5.07
N ASN A 107 -1.90 5.20 -5.76
CA ASN A 107 -2.09 5.57 -7.17
C ASN A 107 -3.45 6.25 -7.42
N MET A 108 -3.83 7.17 -6.52
CA MET A 108 -5.06 7.96 -6.62
C MET A 108 -4.76 9.35 -7.19
N MET A 109 -5.56 9.77 -8.17
CA MET A 109 -5.50 11.13 -8.73
C MET A 109 -6.54 12.08 -8.09
N SER A 110 -7.59 11.53 -7.49
CA SER A 110 -8.67 12.27 -6.84
C SER A 110 -9.12 11.59 -5.54
N ASP A 111 -9.84 12.31 -4.67
CA ASP A 111 -10.36 11.78 -3.40
C ASP A 111 -11.50 10.78 -3.59
N HIS A 112 -12.30 10.96 -4.65
CA HIS A 112 -13.45 10.13 -5.02
C HIS A 112 -13.12 8.64 -5.22
N GLY A 113 -11.86 8.30 -5.49
CA GLY A 113 -11.38 6.93 -5.62
C GLY A 113 -11.32 6.11 -4.33
N ILE A 114 -11.72 6.68 -3.19
CA ILE A 114 -11.77 5.98 -1.91
C ILE A 114 -12.91 4.95 -1.86
N HIS A 115 -14.12 5.31 -2.29
CA HIS A 115 -15.30 4.45 -2.12
C HIS A 115 -15.34 3.23 -3.05
N SER A 116 -14.53 3.22 -4.12
CA SER A 116 -14.39 2.08 -5.02
C SER A 116 -13.44 1.00 -4.50
N ARG A 117 -12.88 1.15 -3.29
CA ARG A 117 -11.89 0.26 -2.70
C ARG A 117 -12.37 -0.31 -1.37
N ASP A 118 -11.92 -1.53 -1.05
CA ASP A 118 -12.19 -2.15 0.25
C ASP A 118 -11.23 -1.66 1.34
N ARG A 119 -10.02 -1.25 0.93
CA ARG A 119 -8.95 -0.81 1.81
C ARG A 119 -8.08 0.26 1.15
N LEU A 120 -7.38 1.00 1.99
CA LEU A 120 -6.43 2.03 1.60
C LEU A 120 -5.10 1.80 2.31
N LEU A 121 -4.00 1.98 1.59
CA LEU A 121 -2.64 1.85 2.12
C LEU A 121 -2.20 3.18 2.72
N ILE A 122 -1.95 3.22 4.03
CA ILE A 122 -1.48 4.44 4.69
C ILE A 122 0.04 4.36 4.84
N PRO A 123 0.83 5.33 4.32
CA PRO A 123 2.29 5.28 4.41
C PRO A 123 2.75 5.33 5.88
N VAL A 124 3.78 4.57 6.20
CA VAL A 124 4.39 4.62 7.53
C VAL A 124 5.45 5.72 7.56
N THR A 125 5.19 6.80 8.30
CA THR A 125 6.12 7.92 8.51
C THR A 125 7.05 7.69 9.70
N ASN A 126 6.53 7.10 10.78
CA ASN A 126 7.31 6.76 11.97
C ASN A 126 7.70 5.26 11.97
N PRO A 127 9.00 4.90 11.90
CA PRO A 127 9.49 3.52 12.01
C PRO A 127 9.04 2.80 13.28
N GLU A 128 8.78 3.53 14.37
CA GLU A 128 8.39 2.94 15.65
C GLU A 128 7.08 2.16 15.58
N ILE A 129 6.19 2.52 14.65
CA ILE A 129 4.92 1.82 14.40
C ILE A 129 5.18 0.37 13.96
N LEU A 130 6.36 0.10 13.40
CA LEU A 130 6.75 -1.22 12.93
C LEU A 130 7.40 -2.08 14.01
N HIS A 131 7.79 -1.51 15.15
CA HIS A 131 8.46 -2.24 16.22
C HIS A 131 7.63 -3.43 16.71
N ASP A 132 8.25 -4.61 16.74
CA ASP A 132 7.65 -5.88 17.16
C ASP A 132 6.38 -6.29 16.39
N THR A 133 6.17 -5.71 15.21
CA THR A 133 5.02 -6.01 14.34
C THR A 133 5.33 -7.07 13.29
N THR A 134 4.27 -7.60 12.66
CA THR A 134 4.39 -8.53 11.55
C THR A 134 3.90 -7.87 10.27
N CYS A 135 4.79 -7.74 9.30
CA CYS A 135 4.49 -7.19 7.99
C CYS A 135 4.35 -8.31 6.95
N TYR A 136 3.47 -8.11 5.98
CA TYR A 136 3.21 -9.04 4.89
C TYR A 136 3.58 -8.39 3.57
N ILE A 137 4.38 -9.07 2.76
CA ILE A 137 4.73 -8.59 1.43
C ILE A 137 3.60 -8.96 0.47
N GLU A 138 2.91 -7.96 -0.05
CA GLU A 138 1.74 -8.11 -0.90
C GLU A 138 1.86 -7.27 -2.16
N LEU A 139 1.35 -7.77 -3.28
CA LEU A 139 1.11 -6.98 -4.48
C LEU A 139 -0.30 -6.38 -4.39
N ASP A 140 -0.39 -5.07 -4.20
CA ASP A 140 -1.69 -4.42 -4.08
C ASP A 140 -2.36 -4.26 -5.45
N ALA A 141 -3.63 -4.68 -5.54
CA ALA A 141 -4.39 -4.70 -6.79
C ALA A 141 -4.69 -3.30 -7.33
N HIS A 142 -4.87 -2.30 -6.47
CA HIS A 142 -5.21 -0.93 -6.88
C HIS A 142 -3.95 -0.07 -7.06
N ALA A 143 -2.99 -0.17 -6.14
CA ALA A 143 -1.74 0.58 -6.20
C ALA A 143 -0.74 0.02 -7.22
N LYS A 144 -1.00 -1.19 -7.76
CA LYS A 144 -0.19 -1.91 -8.77
C LYS A 144 1.29 -2.02 -8.38
N ARG A 145 1.57 -2.21 -7.09
CA ARG A 145 2.93 -2.23 -6.55
C ARG A 145 3.04 -3.17 -5.36
N GLU A 146 4.23 -3.73 -5.16
CA GLU A 146 4.52 -4.56 -3.98
C GLU A 146 4.75 -3.68 -2.76
N VAL A 147 4.11 -3.98 -1.64
CA VAL A 147 4.16 -3.17 -0.41
C VAL A 147 4.31 -4.13 0.78
N ALA A 148 5.07 -3.71 1.79
CA ALA A 148 5.12 -4.38 3.08
C ALA A 148 3.96 -3.83 3.93
N VAL A 149 2.91 -4.62 4.06
CA VAL A 149 1.65 -4.21 4.68
C VAL A 149 1.59 -4.66 6.13
N LEU A 150 1.26 -3.73 7.03
CA LEU A 150 0.93 -3.96 8.43
C LEU A 150 -0.58 -3.95 8.61
N TYR A 151 -1.13 -4.97 9.27
CA TYR A 151 -2.53 -5.03 9.67
C TYR A 151 -2.64 -4.73 11.16
N LEU A 152 -3.19 -3.57 11.52
CA LEU A 152 -3.36 -3.17 12.92
C LEU A 152 -4.33 -4.08 13.69
N ASP A 153 -5.32 -4.63 12.99
CA ASP A 153 -6.34 -5.50 13.59
C ASP A 153 -5.82 -6.92 13.88
N GLY A 154 -4.52 -7.18 13.72
CA GLY A 154 -3.91 -8.51 13.85
C GLY A 154 -4.39 -9.52 12.80
N SER A 155 -5.19 -9.07 11.83
CA SER A 155 -5.72 -9.87 10.74
C SER A 155 -4.58 -10.29 9.79
N SER A 156 -4.60 -11.54 9.34
CA SER A 156 -3.68 -12.01 8.30
C SER A 156 -4.27 -11.79 6.89
N PRO A 157 -3.44 -11.76 5.84
CA PRO A 157 -3.84 -11.46 4.45
C PRO A 157 -4.91 -12.38 3.81
N GLY A 158 -5.47 -13.33 4.56
CA GLY A 158 -6.50 -14.27 4.06
C GLY A 158 -7.72 -14.42 4.96
N LYS A 159 -7.77 -13.78 6.14
CA LYS A 159 -8.95 -13.85 7.04
C LYS A 159 -9.95 -12.71 6.81
N SER A 160 -9.52 -11.61 6.19
CA SER A 160 -10.41 -10.47 5.86
C SER A 160 -11.15 -10.66 4.52
N VAL A 161 -10.76 -11.66 3.71
CA VAL A 161 -11.29 -11.89 2.36
C VAL A 161 -12.34 -13.01 2.37
N THR A 162 -13.48 -12.77 3.03
CA THR A 162 -14.71 -13.54 2.76
C THR A 162 -15.84 -12.64 2.27
N SER A 163 -15.56 -11.41 1.84
CA SER A 163 -16.63 -10.48 1.42
C SER A 163 -16.16 -9.43 0.41
N ALA A 164 -15.57 -9.82 -0.72
CA ALA A 164 -15.57 -9.05 -1.98
C ALA A 164 -14.72 -9.73 -3.08
N ASP A 165 -14.88 -11.05 -3.25
CA ASP A 165 -14.30 -11.68 -4.43
C ASP A 165 -15.07 -11.18 -5.67
N ASN A 166 -14.35 -10.56 -6.62
CA ASN A 166 -14.81 -10.25 -7.97
C ASN A 166 -16.09 -9.42 -8.16
N ARG A 167 -16.07 -8.13 -7.77
CA ARG A 167 -16.86 -7.11 -8.49
C ARG A 167 -16.08 -6.44 -9.63
N ALA A 168 -15.13 -7.15 -10.22
CA ALA A 168 -14.72 -6.87 -11.60
C ALA A 168 -15.87 -7.31 -12.54
N GLY A 169 -17.01 -6.63 -12.43
CA GLY A 169 -18.10 -6.70 -13.39
C GLY A 169 -17.55 -6.13 -14.68
N THR A 170 -17.01 -6.99 -15.54
CA THR A 170 -16.55 -6.57 -16.86
C THR A 170 -17.77 -6.07 -17.63
N TRP A 171 -18.03 -4.77 -17.57
CA TRP A 171 -19.01 -4.13 -18.44
C TRP A 171 -18.64 -4.52 -19.88
N ARG A 172 -19.52 -5.23 -20.57
CA ARG A 172 -19.36 -5.64 -21.98
C ARG A 172 -20.42 -4.94 -22.82
N GLY A 173 -20.07 -4.60 -24.06
CA GLY A 173 -20.99 -3.99 -25.02
C GLY A 173 -21.55 -2.64 -24.55
N GLN A 174 -22.87 -2.51 -24.51
CA GLN A 174 -23.59 -1.28 -24.16
C GLN A 174 -23.24 -0.75 -22.76
N GLY A 175 -22.92 -1.65 -21.83
CA GLY A 175 -22.47 -1.32 -20.48
C GLY A 175 -21.21 -0.45 -20.43
N ARG A 176 -20.25 -0.67 -21.34
CA ARG A 176 -19.02 0.16 -21.39
C ARG A 176 -19.30 1.59 -21.82
N ARG A 177 -20.30 1.81 -22.70
CA ARG A 177 -20.66 3.16 -23.16
C ARG A 177 -21.27 3.97 -22.03
N VAL A 178 -22.10 3.33 -21.21
CA VAL A 178 -22.69 3.95 -20.01
C VAL A 178 -21.61 4.28 -19.01
N LEU A 179 -20.72 3.33 -18.72
CA LEU A 179 -19.56 3.54 -17.84
C LEU A 179 -18.69 4.71 -18.31
N GLU A 180 -18.32 4.73 -19.59
CA GLU A 180 -17.53 5.82 -20.20
C GLU A 180 -18.23 7.17 -20.12
N SER A 181 -19.56 7.20 -20.31
CA SER A 181 -20.35 8.43 -20.20
C SER A 181 -20.39 8.95 -18.76
N VAL A 182 -20.61 8.05 -17.78
CA VAL A 182 -20.62 8.40 -16.36
C VAL A 182 -19.25 8.85 -15.90
N LYS A 183 -18.19 8.10 -16.25
CA LYS A 183 -16.80 8.46 -15.99
C LYS A 183 -16.46 9.87 -16.48
N ARG A 184 -16.80 10.20 -17.73
CA ARG A 184 -16.53 11.53 -18.30
C ARG A 184 -17.33 12.63 -17.62
N SER A 185 -18.59 12.37 -17.31
CA SER A 185 -19.48 13.39 -16.72
C SER A 185 -19.19 13.63 -15.24
N MET A 186 -18.74 12.61 -14.50
CA MET A 186 -18.33 12.73 -13.09
C MET A 186 -16.87 13.17 -12.93
N HIS A 187 -16.06 13.09 -13.99
CA HIS A 187 -14.61 13.29 -13.95
C HIS A 187 -13.89 12.36 -12.95
N VAL A 188 -14.31 11.10 -12.90
CA VAL A 188 -13.77 10.08 -11.98
C VAL A 188 -13.02 8.97 -12.74
N ASP A 189 -12.32 8.09 -12.01
CA ASP A 189 -11.68 6.90 -12.58
C ASP A 189 -12.70 5.78 -12.85
N ASP A 190 -12.25 4.75 -13.58
CA ASP A 190 -13.08 3.61 -13.97
C ASP A 190 -13.71 2.92 -12.77
N GLY A 191 -12.94 2.69 -11.70
CA GLY A 191 -13.43 1.98 -10.51
C GLY A 191 -14.52 2.78 -9.78
N THR A 192 -14.35 4.09 -9.68
CA THR A 192 -15.34 4.98 -9.05
C THR A 192 -16.63 5.05 -9.88
N ALA A 193 -16.54 5.15 -11.20
CA ALA A 193 -17.71 5.11 -12.07
C ALA A 193 -18.43 3.75 -11.99
N GLU A 194 -17.70 2.64 -11.95
CA GLU A 194 -18.26 1.29 -11.76
C GLU A 194 -18.97 1.15 -10.41
N TYR A 195 -18.39 1.70 -9.34
CA TYR A 195 -18.96 1.66 -8.00
C TYR A 195 -20.33 2.36 -7.94
N TYR A 196 -20.43 3.63 -8.35
CA TYR A 196 -21.70 4.36 -8.29
C TYR A 196 -22.74 3.78 -9.25
N LEU A 197 -22.33 3.27 -10.41
CA LEU A 197 -23.23 2.53 -11.29
C LEU A 197 -23.73 1.23 -10.65
N SER A 198 -22.89 0.54 -9.87
CA SER A 198 -23.32 -0.67 -9.15
C SER A 198 -24.33 -0.36 -8.05
N ILE A 199 -24.19 0.77 -7.34
CA ILE A 199 -25.16 1.25 -6.35
C ILE A 199 -26.47 1.62 -7.02
N GLY A 200 -26.40 2.37 -8.12
CA GLY A 200 -27.56 2.78 -8.91
C GLY A 200 -28.19 1.66 -9.75
N ASN A 201 -27.79 0.39 -9.53
CA ASN A 201 -28.26 -0.78 -10.28
C ASN A 201 -28.18 -0.61 -11.82
N GLY A 202 -27.15 0.11 -12.29
CA GLY A 202 -26.91 0.41 -13.70
C GLY A 202 -27.59 1.67 -14.24
N ASP A 203 -28.36 2.41 -13.44
CA ASP A 203 -28.92 3.71 -13.83
C ASP A 203 -27.90 4.85 -13.59
N PRO A 204 -27.47 5.56 -14.65
CA PRO A 204 -26.59 6.72 -14.52
C PRO A 204 -27.16 7.80 -13.59
N ARG A 205 -28.47 8.07 -13.62
CA ARG A 205 -29.05 9.18 -12.85
C ARG A 205 -28.99 8.93 -11.35
N ALA A 206 -29.31 7.70 -10.93
CA ALA A 206 -29.14 7.26 -9.55
C ALA A 206 -27.66 7.35 -9.12
N ALA A 207 -26.74 6.88 -9.97
CA ALA A 207 -25.30 6.97 -9.72
C ALA A 207 -24.84 8.43 -9.50
N PHE A 208 -25.30 9.37 -10.34
CA PHE A 208 -25.00 10.80 -10.16
C PHE A 208 -25.58 11.40 -8.88
N SER A 209 -26.80 10.99 -8.49
CA SER A 209 -27.43 11.48 -7.27
C SER A 209 -26.63 11.08 -6.03
N GLU A 210 -26.26 9.80 -5.91
CA GLU A 210 -25.46 9.27 -4.81
C GLU A 210 -24.08 9.95 -4.75
N PHE A 211 -23.40 10.07 -5.88
CA PHE A 211 -22.13 10.78 -5.98
C PHE A 211 -22.23 12.25 -5.54
N ALA A 212 -23.30 12.94 -5.93
CA ALA A 212 -23.53 14.32 -5.54
C ALA A 212 -23.85 14.47 -4.05
N GLU A 213 -24.50 13.47 -3.43
CA GLU A 213 -24.66 13.42 -1.98
C GLU A 213 -23.32 13.28 -1.28
N ASP A 214 -22.50 12.30 -1.66
CA ASP A 214 -21.19 12.07 -1.06
C ASP A 214 -20.28 13.31 -1.20
N LEU A 215 -20.29 13.98 -2.36
CA LEU A 215 -19.53 15.22 -2.58
C LEU A 215 -20.00 16.37 -1.66
N ARG A 216 -21.32 16.47 -1.39
CA ARG A 216 -21.86 17.47 -0.46
C ARG A 216 -21.39 17.20 0.98
N TRP A 217 -21.36 15.94 1.38
CA TRP A 217 -20.83 15.54 2.69
C TRP A 217 -19.34 15.87 2.83
N GLU A 218 -18.52 15.63 1.81
CA GLU A 218 -17.09 15.98 1.81
C GLU A 218 -16.87 17.48 1.96
N GLN A 219 -17.64 18.32 1.23
CA GLN A 219 -17.52 19.78 1.33
C GLN A 219 -17.86 20.30 2.74
N GLN A 220 -18.89 19.73 3.37
CA GLN A 220 -19.28 20.09 4.74
C GLN A 220 -18.32 19.56 5.81
N ALA A 221 -17.75 18.38 5.62
CA ALA A 221 -16.74 17.82 6.52
C ALA A 221 -15.40 18.59 6.40
N GLY A 222 -14.99 18.93 5.18
CA GLY A 222 -13.79 19.73 4.93
C GLY A 222 -13.87 21.12 5.54
N ALA A 223 -15.02 21.80 5.43
CA ALA A 223 -15.25 23.11 6.02
C ALA A 223 -15.13 23.13 7.56
N ARG A 224 -15.41 22.00 8.24
CA ARG A 224 -15.29 21.87 9.70
C ARG A 224 -13.88 21.59 10.19
N LEU A 225 -12.98 21.13 9.31
CA LEU A 225 -11.58 20.84 9.66
C LEU A 225 -10.66 22.05 9.43
N THR A 226 -11.15 23.09 8.74
CA THR A 226 -10.40 24.31 8.38
C THR A 226 -10.80 25.56 9.18
N GLY A 227 -11.77 25.45 10.10
CA GLY A 227 -12.24 26.54 10.97
C GLY A 227 -11.89 26.27 12.43
#